data_AF-A0A9N9BF03-F1
#
_entry.id   AF-A0A9N9BF03-F1
#
_cell.length_a   1.000
_cell.length_b   1.000
_cell.length_c   1.000
_cell.angle_alpha   90.00
_cell.angle_beta   90.00
_cell.angle_gamma   90.00
#
_symmetry.space_group_name_H-M   'P 1'
#
loop_
_entity.id
_entity.type
_entity.pdbx_description
1 polymer ?
#
loop_
_entity_poly.entity_id
_entity_poly.type
_entity_poly.pdbx_seq_one_letter_code
_entity_poly.pdbx_strand_id
1 'polypeptide(L)'
;AKTRGSYLRVHFKNTRETAMAISGKKLNKAIKYLEDVKEHKQAVPFRRFNGGVGRCAQAKAFGATQGSLKRLDVDNLVISHIQVNQAPKQRRRTYRAHGVSNFCH
;
A
#
# COMPACT_ATOMS: atom_id res chain seq x y z
N ALA A 1 -6.48 -12.26 17.62
CA ALA A 1 -7.43 -12.53 16.51
C ALA A 1 -6.66 -12.61 15.18
N LYS A 2 -7.11 -13.42 14.21
CA LYS A 2 -6.54 -13.51 12.85
C LYS A 2 -7.60 -13.05 11.85
N THR A 3 -7.22 -12.28 10.84
CA THR A 3 -8.10 -11.80 9.77
C THR A 3 -7.46 -12.07 8.41
N ARG A 4 -8.27 -12.37 7.39
CA ARG A 4 -7.79 -12.62 6.01
C ARG A 4 -8.81 -12.10 5.01
N GLY A 5 -8.35 -11.34 4.02
CA GLY A 5 -9.09 -11.03 2.80
C GLY A 5 -8.47 -11.75 1.61
N SER A 6 -9.28 -12.31 0.71
CA SER A 6 -8.82 -12.95 -0.52
C SER A 6 -9.45 -12.26 -1.74
N TYR A 7 -8.73 -12.26 -2.87
CA TYR A 7 -9.17 -11.65 -4.13
C TYR A 7 -9.55 -10.16 -4.04
N LEU A 8 -8.92 -9.41 -3.12
CA LEU A 8 -9.13 -7.98 -2.99
C LEU A 8 -8.60 -7.23 -4.21
N ARG A 9 -9.42 -6.34 -4.76
CA ARG A 9 -9.07 -5.51 -5.90
C ARG A 9 -8.26 -4.28 -5.47
N VAL A 10 -7.03 -4.53 -5.05
CA VAL A 10 -6.06 -3.50 -4.65
C VAL A 10 -4.73 -3.72 -5.38
N HIS A 11 -3.96 -2.65 -5.57
CA HIS A 11 -2.66 -2.77 -6.23
C HIS A 11 -1.65 -3.44 -5.30
N PHE A 12 -1.27 -4.68 -5.63
CA PHE A 12 -0.38 -5.52 -4.83
C PHE A 12 0.87 -4.79 -4.33
N LYS A 13 1.56 -4.07 -5.22
CA LYS A 13 2.83 -3.41 -4.87
C LYS A 13 2.64 -2.33 -3.80
N ASN A 14 1.55 -1.57 -3.87
CA ASN A 14 1.28 -0.49 -2.91
C ASN A 14 0.90 -1.09 -1.56
N THR A 15 -0.02 -2.07 -1.57
CA THR A 15 -0.48 -2.76 -0.36
C THR A 15 0.68 -3.43 0.38
N ARG A 16 1.66 -3.97 -0.35
CA ARG A 16 2.85 -4.59 0.24
C ARG A 16 3.73 -3.58 0.99
N GLU A 17 3.97 -2.39 0.43
CA GLU A 17 4.76 -1.37 1.12
C GLU A 17 4.00 -0.82 2.34
N THR A 18 2.69 -0.59 2.23
CA THR A 18 1.84 -0.17 3.37
C THR A 18 1.83 -1.22 4.48
N ALA A 19 1.70 -2.50 4.13
CA ALA A 19 1.74 -3.63 5.04
C ALA A 19 3.06 -3.71 5.83
N MET A 20 4.19 -3.56 5.14
CA MET A 20 5.50 -3.56 5.79
C MET A 20 5.69 -2.35 6.70
N ALA A 21 5.12 -1.19 6.35
CA ALA A 21 5.21 0.02 7.16
C ALA A 21 4.47 -0.10 8.50
N ILE A 22 3.39 -0.88 8.57
CA ILE A 22 2.58 -1.08 9.80
C ILE A 22 2.97 -2.33 10.59
N SER A 23 3.74 -3.24 10.00
CA SER A 23 4.20 -4.47 10.65
C SER A 23 4.99 -4.15 11.93
N GLY A 24 4.66 -4.81 13.04
CA GLY A 24 5.34 -4.60 14.33
C GLY A 24 4.91 -3.34 15.10
N LYS A 25 3.97 -2.54 14.57
CA LYS A 25 3.37 -1.43 15.34
C LYS A 25 2.24 -1.94 16.23
N LYS A 26 2.01 -1.22 17.34
CA LYS A 26 0.74 -1.30 18.09
C LYS A 26 -0.40 -0.88 17.16
N LEU A 27 -1.56 -1.53 17.25
CA LEU A 27 -2.74 -1.36 16.40
C LEU A 27 -3.15 0.12 16.34
N ASN A 28 -3.23 0.79 17.48
CA ASN A 28 -3.66 2.20 17.60
C ASN A 28 -2.67 3.11 16.87
N LYS A 29 -1.36 2.81 16.99
CA LYS A 29 -0.30 3.54 16.29
C LYS A 29 -0.32 3.25 14.79
N ALA A 30 -0.63 2.02 14.39
CA ALA A 30 -0.78 1.64 12.98
C ALA A 30 -1.98 2.34 12.35
N ILE A 31 -3.10 2.39 13.07
CA ILE A 31 -4.31 3.08 12.68
C ILE A 31 -4.05 4.58 12.55
N LYS A 32 -3.56 5.23 13.60
CA LYS A 32 -3.19 6.65 13.56
C LYS A 32 -2.22 6.97 12.41
N TYR A 33 -1.24 6.09 12.19
CA TYR A 33 -0.34 6.23 11.06
C TYR A 33 -1.08 6.19 9.72
N LEU A 34 -1.99 5.23 9.52
CA LEU A 34 -2.84 5.18 8.32
C LEU A 34 -3.74 6.41 8.20
N GLU A 35 -4.21 6.96 9.33
CA GLU A 35 -5.00 8.20 9.37
C GLU A 35 -4.21 9.44 8.93
N ASP A 36 -3.04 9.67 9.52
CA ASP A 36 -2.10 10.73 9.15
C ASP A 36 -1.69 10.59 7.68
N VAL A 37 -1.58 9.34 7.25
CA VAL A 37 -1.40 8.97 5.86
C VAL A 37 -2.64 9.37 5.04
N LYS A 38 -3.92 9.19 5.42
CA LYS A 38 -5.06 9.78 4.64
C LYS A 38 -4.95 11.28 4.46
N GLU A 39 -4.51 11.95 5.51
CA GLU A 39 -4.48 13.41 5.61
C GLU A 39 -3.28 14.04 4.94
N HIS A 40 -2.42 13.25 4.29
CA HIS A 40 -1.19 13.73 3.64
C HIS A 40 -0.21 14.36 4.63
N LYS A 41 -0.33 14.04 5.92
CA LYS A 41 0.62 14.47 6.95
C LYS A 41 1.86 13.58 6.96
N GLN A 42 1.68 12.30 6.64
CA GLN A 42 2.75 11.30 6.54
C GLN A 42 2.64 10.47 5.27
N ALA A 43 3.78 9.89 4.86
CA ALA A 43 3.93 9.10 3.64
C ALA A 43 4.26 7.65 3.95
N VAL A 44 3.75 6.71 3.14
CA VAL A 44 4.10 5.28 3.14
C VAL A 44 5.41 5.04 2.40
N PRO A 45 6.52 4.69 3.07
CA PRO A 45 7.81 4.51 2.42
C PRO A 45 7.80 3.35 1.43
N PHE A 46 8.10 3.62 0.15
CA PHE A 46 8.34 2.58 -0.84
C PHE A 46 9.80 2.12 -0.79
N ARG A 47 10.04 0.83 -0.49
CA ARG A 47 11.38 0.25 -0.37
C ARG A 47 11.72 -0.72 -1.51
N ARG A 48 10.83 -1.66 -1.85
CA ARG A 48 11.09 -2.66 -2.92
C ARG A 48 10.53 -2.25 -4.26
N PHE A 49 9.33 -1.68 -4.28
CA PHE A 49 8.63 -1.30 -5.51
C PHE A 49 8.66 0.21 -5.75
N ASN A 50 9.86 0.78 -5.82
CA ASN A 50 10.11 2.22 -5.92
C ASN A 50 10.45 2.72 -7.34
N GLY A 51 10.51 1.84 -8.33
CA GLY A 51 10.81 2.20 -9.72
C GLY A 51 9.74 3.12 -10.33
N GLY A 52 10.14 4.35 -10.70
CA GLY A 52 9.27 5.33 -11.38
C GLY A 52 8.31 6.10 -10.50
N VAL A 53 8.40 5.97 -9.17
CA VAL A 53 7.57 6.75 -8.24
C VAL A 53 8.26 8.11 -8.00
N GLY A 54 7.49 9.16 -7.65
CA GLY A 54 8.04 10.51 -7.36
C GLY A 54 8.68 10.62 -5.98
N ARG A 55 9.60 11.59 -5.78
CA ARG A 55 10.22 11.86 -4.47
C ARG A 55 9.35 12.79 -3.62
N CYS A 56 9.37 12.62 -2.30
CA CYS A 56 8.56 13.31 -1.32
C CYS A 56 9.38 13.55 -0.05
N ALA A 57 9.33 14.77 0.49
CA ALA A 57 10.07 15.18 1.69
C ALA A 57 9.66 14.39 2.95
N GLN A 58 8.39 13.97 3.03
CA GLN A 58 7.82 13.28 4.19
C GLN A 58 8.42 11.89 4.42
N ALA A 59 8.97 11.28 3.38
CA ALA A 59 9.56 9.96 3.49
C ALA A 59 10.96 9.99 4.16
N LYS A 60 11.55 11.19 4.33
CA LYS A 60 12.81 11.39 5.05
C LYS A 60 12.75 10.86 6.49
N ALA A 61 11.58 10.95 7.13
CA ALA A 61 11.33 10.41 8.48
C ALA A 61 11.49 8.88 8.56
N PHE A 62 11.39 8.17 7.43
CA PHE A 62 11.53 6.72 7.32
C PHE A 62 12.83 6.30 6.61
N GLY A 63 13.72 7.25 6.31
CA GLY A 63 14.90 7.03 5.48
C GLY A 63 14.55 6.60 4.05
N ALA A 64 13.35 6.95 3.56
CA ALA A 64 12.85 6.62 2.23
C ALA A 64 12.45 7.91 1.47
N THR A 65 11.93 7.79 0.25
CA THR A 65 11.63 8.96 -0.60
C THR A 65 10.17 9.12 -1.06
N GLN A 66 9.15 8.27 -0.75
CA GLN A 66 7.80 8.28 -1.45
C GLN A 66 6.59 7.82 -0.56
N GLY A 67 5.28 8.10 -0.85
CA GLY A 67 4.05 7.56 -0.12
C GLY A 67 2.58 7.99 -0.47
N SER A 68 1.51 7.27 0.04
CA SER A 68 0.02 7.39 -0.28
C SER A 68 -0.97 6.95 0.88
N LEU A 69 -2.32 7.25 0.87
CA LEU A 69 -3.21 7.83 1.95
C LEU A 69 -4.63 7.14 2.24
N LYS A 70 -5.11 6.70 3.48
CA LYS A 70 -6.56 6.48 4.01
C LYS A 70 -6.76 6.05 5.55
N ARG A 71 -7.89 6.41 6.24
CA ARG A 71 -8.28 6.49 7.73
C ARG A 71 -9.31 5.43 8.24
N LEU A 72 -9.30 5.04 9.56
CA LEU A 72 -10.40 4.60 10.51
C LEU A 72 -9.88 3.82 11.80
N ASP A 73 -10.62 3.83 12.94
CA ASP A 73 -10.24 3.66 14.39
C ASP A 73 -10.45 2.27 15.09
N VAL A 74 -9.57 1.80 16.05
CA VAL A 74 -9.76 0.77 17.14
C VAL A 74 -8.51 0.57 18.06
N ASP A 75 -8.68 0.61 19.40
CA ASP A 75 -7.59 0.52 20.41
C ASP A 75 -7.28 -0.90 21.00
N ASN A 76 -5.98 -1.23 21.10
CA ASN A 76 -5.27 -2.26 21.87
C ASN A 76 -5.03 -3.69 21.32
N LEU A 77 -4.56 -3.81 20.08
CA LEU A 77 -3.85 -5.03 19.59
C LEU A 77 -2.42 -4.67 19.13
N VAL A 78 -1.56 -5.65 18.87
CA VAL A 78 -0.29 -5.46 18.13
C VAL A 78 -0.34 -6.27 16.85
N ILE A 79 0.13 -5.70 15.75
CA ILE A 79 0.18 -6.39 14.46
C ILE A 79 1.43 -7.28 14.42
N SER A 80 1.27 -8.57 14.78
CA SER A 80 2.36 -9.54 14.85
C SER A 80 2.77 -10.11 13.49
N HIS A 81 1.80 -10.33 12.59
CA HIS A 81 2.05 -10.92 11.29
C HIS A 81 1.13 -10.32 10.22
N ILE A 82 1.72 -9.71 9.19
CA ILE A 82 1.04 -9.28 7.98
C ILE A 82 1.78 -9.83 6.77
N GLN A 83 1.06 -10.51 5.89
CA GLN A 83 1.54 -10.97 4.60
C GLN A 83 0.60 -10.52 3.50
N VAL A 84 1.17 -10.11 2.36
CA VAL A 84 0.44 -9.74 1.15
C VAL A 84 0.98 -10.56 -0.01
N ASN A 85 0.09 -11.25 -0.73
CA ASN A 85 0.39 -12.07 -1.90
C ASN A 85 -0.39 -11.55 -3.12
N GLN A 86 0.09 -11.83 -4.33
CA GLN A 86 -0.62 -11.46 -5.56
C GLN A 86 -1.88 -12.29 -5.73
N ALA A 87 -3.00 -11.63 -6.08
CA ALA A 87 -4.23 -12.29 -6.52
C ALA A 87 -4.22 -12.46 -8.06
N PRO A 88 -5.02 -13.39 -8.61
CA PRO A 88 -5.20 -13.51 -10.06
C PRO A 88 -5.57 -12.16 -10.70
N LYS A 89 -4.86 -11.81 -11.78
CA LYS A 89 -5.04 -10.53 -12.47
C LYS A 89 -6.35 -10.53 -13.23
N GLN A 90 -7.18 -9.51 -13.02
CA GLN A 90 -8.38 -9.29 -13.81
C GLN A 90 -8.00 -8.65 -15.15
N ARG A 91 -8.40 -9.28 -16.25
CA ARG A 91 -7.98 -8.88 -17.59
C ARG A 91 -8.91 -7.81 -18.15
N ARG A 92 -8.33 -6.72 -18.65
CA ARG A 92 -9.03 -5.69 -19.41
C ARG A 92 -8.33 -5.49 -20.76
N ARG A 93 -9.08 -5.13 -21.79
CA ARG A 93 -8.52 -4.86 -23.11
C ARG A 93 -8.26 -3.36 -23.25
N THR A 94 -7.12 -3.00 -23.83
CA THR A 94 -6.82 -1.63 -24.23
C THR A 94 -6.48 -1.62 -25.72
N TYR A 95 -7.03 -0.65 -26.44
CA TYR A 95 -6.76 -0.45 -27.87
C TYR A 95 -5.65 0.60 -28.02
N ARG A 96 -4.68 0.31 -28.89
CA ARG A 96 -3.60 1.24 -29.24
C ARG A 96 -3.75 1.68 -30.69
N ALA A 97 -2.90 2.65 -31.07
CA ALA A 97 -2.79 3.11 -32.45
C ALA A 97 -2.61 1.93 -33.43
N HIS A 98 -3.09 2.11 -34.65
CA HIS A 98 -3.02 1.12 -35.74
C HIS A 98 -3.73 -0.23 -35.43
N GLY A 99 -4.79 -0.22 -34.62
CA GLY A 99 -5.61 -1.42 -34.38
C GLY A 99 -4.98 -2.47 -33.46
N VAL A 100 -3.84 -2.16 -32.82
CA VAL A 100 -3.12 -3.09 -31.95
C VAL A 100 -3.85 -3.23 -30.61
N SER A 101 -4.32 -4.42 -30.27
CA SER A 101 -4.95 -4.68 -28.97
C SER A 101 -3.92 -5.21 -27.96
N ASN A 102 -3.89 -4.62 -26.77
CA ASN A 102 -3.11 -5.12 -25.65
C ASN A 102 -4.02 -5.58 -24.52
N PHE A 103 -3.51 -6.49 -23.71
CA PHE A 103 -4.16 -6.88 -22.47
C PHE A 103 -3.51 -6.10 -21.33
N CYS A 104 -4.33 -5.30 -20.67
CA CYS A 104 -3.95 -4.56 -19.47
C CYS A 104 -4.28 -5.42 -18.25
N HIS A 105 -3.40 -5.34 -17.25
CA HIS A 105 -3.44 -6.05 -15.98
C HIS A 105 -3.48 -5.07 -14.82
#